data_AF-H3GLE0-F1
#
_entry.id   AF-H3GLE0-F1
#
_cell.length_a   1.000
_cell.length_b   1.000
_cell.length_c   1.000
_cell.angle_alpha   90.00
_cell.angle_beta   90.00
_cell.angle_gamma   90.00
#
_symmetry.space_group_name_H-M   'P 1'
#
loop_
_entity.id
_entity.type
_entity.pdbx_description
1 polymer ?
#
loop_
_entity_poly.entity_id
_entity_poly.type
_entity_poly.pdbx_seq_one_letter_code
_entity_poly.pdbx_strand_id
1 'polypeptide(L)'
;MSFGVMQSELILGYIGGGLIRDSPLVQTVLGGDTTPRGYSIFLEDNTTTSTEKCEQVELFDADIYSNSFLRANFESVITRGSYNLTQLADFELVVPVIDCTSPPLVEGDPSLLRVFNVVRHKHNSSDVQVVTTSVSIQDYRIPEANRMGPAIVTTLFAVSDMRATKLDQYTVIGLDYAFTHEPLYEVYTLEGLSSDGYWNLTSIPESFVVNPVKTVLTARRRGFYLGAESEQSNIRNLVWDLESSSPARAMASWEWRGRPLILDSWAWVHGIHLVFCVQTIFSLSVLALIVFRNVQEGKVWVGDAFAALSNSTLMFRGLLVFASWYVNGEWTLLEFCISNANDLTQTQLVPIHSEIVHADLMVMFLSLFGVVGHITKERIDPTVGVFLFEVIHDNRQPIVKMAPAVLRTVGTYSNMEYRRGIAAVTALQREMSPMRLWTTDKLTSVDNQFVVASFYPKYILMGTLMLFVVVRKIYKRLYPDRLAPSITDRSVDRSTNERAAIAQKGNLTNFEISTGAELQARYGLISDYKNYVFFKGLKFASPDGVYCSGYVVVNGKFLVATEDILTIAMVKAVQTRFINVYAYEVDGYTVQRTARLVYPNTFSWNDLIHLNINILA
;
A
#
# COMPACT_ATOMS: atom_id res chain seq x y z
N MET A 1 3.82 -14.02 -9.17
CA MET A 1 2.67 -13.96 -8.22
C MET A 1 1.40 -14.20 -9.04
N SER A 2 0.43 -14.96 -8.54
CA SER A 2 -0.88 -15.13 -9.20
C SER A 2 -1.76 -13.93 -8.92
N PHE A 3 -2.39 -13.36 -9.94
CA PHE A 3 -3.29 -12.20 -9.86
C PHE A 3 -4.76 -12.56 -10.08
N GLY A 4 -5.06 -13.86 -10.08
CA GLY A 4 -6.41 -14.39 -10.24
C GLY A 4 -6.51 -15.37 -11.41
N VAL A 5 -7.56 -16.19 -11.37
CA VAL A 5 -7.93 -17.11 -12.45
C VAL A 5 -9.30 -16.69 -12.96
N MET A 6 -9.40 -16.34 -14.23
CA MET A 6 -10.69 -16.14 -14.87
C MET A 6 -11.23 -17.50 -15.30
N GLN A 7 -12.40 -17.88 -14.80
CA GLN A 7 -13.03 -19.18 -15.08
C GLN A 7 -14.24 -19.01 -15.99
N SER A 8 -14.34 -19.86 -17.02
CA SER A 8 -15.42 -19.91 -17.99
C SER A 8 -15.72 -21.39 -18.27
N GLU A 9 -16.56 -22.00 -17.44
CA GLU A 9 -16.75 -23.46 -17.43
C GLU A 9 -17.88 -23.92 -18.35
N LEU A 10 -18.78 -23.02 -18.76
CA LEU A 10 -19.96 -23.39 -19.53
C LEU A 10 -19.60 -24.06 -20.85
N ILE A 11 -18.57 -23.56 -21.53
CA ILE A 11 -18.04 -24.17 -22.75
C ILE A 11 -17.71 -25.66 -22.59
N LEU A 12 -17.21 -26.10 -21.43
CA LEU A 12 -16.83 -27.50 -21.22
C LEU A 12 -18.04 -28.44 -21.28
N GLY A 13 -19.20 -28.00 -20.82
CA GLY A 13 -20.44 -28.78 -20.92
C GLY A 13 -20.86 -29.00 -22.38
N TYR A 14 -20.70 -27.97 -23.21
CA TYR A 14 -21.02 -28.01 -24.64
C TYR A 14 -20.00 -28.80 -25.45
N ILE A 15 -18.72 -28.74 -25.08
CA ILE A 15 -17.63 -29.44 -25.75
C ILE A 15 -17.53 -30.91 -25.32
N GLY A 16 -17.94 -31.24 -24.10
CA GLY A 16 -17.90 -32.60 -23.58
C GLY A 16 -16.49 -33.11 -23.28
N GLY A 17 -16.38 -34.41 -22.97
CA GLY A 17 -15.13 -35.06 -22.53
C GLY A 17 -14.43 -35.94 -23.57
N GLY A 18 -14.80 -35.85 -24.85
CA GLY A 18 -14.31 -36.72 -25.92
C GLY A 18 -14.03 -35.99 -27.23
N LEU A 19 -14.36 -36.62 -28.35
CA LEU A 19 -14.20 -36.02 -29.68
C LEU A 19 -15.13 -34.81 -29.84
N ILE A 20 -14.61 -33.71 -30.39
CA ILE A 20 -15.39 -32.50 -30.66
C ILE A 20 -16.56 -32.79 -31.59
N ARG A 21 -16.38 -33.67 -32.58
CA ARG A 21 -17.44 -34.07 -33.52
C ARG A 21 -18.67 -34.63 -32.81
N ASP A 22 -18.48 -35.33 -31.69
CA ASP A 22 -19.54 -35.99 -30.92
C ASP A 22 -20.07 -35.12 -29.77
N SER A 23 -19.55 -33.90 -29.63
CA SER A 23 -19.92 -32.97 -28.56
C SER A 23 -21.39 -32.50 -28.67
N PRO A 24 -22.03 -32.15 -27.54
CA PRO A 24 -23.33 -31.48 -27.55
C PRO A 24 -23.38 -30.23 -28.43
N LEU A 25 -22.30 -29.45 -28.50
CA LEU A 25 -22.19 -28.28 -29.36
C LEU A 25 -22.40 -28.64 -30.84
N VAL A 26 -21.75 -29.71 -31.31
CA VAL A 26 -21.85 -30.12 -32.72
C VAL A 26 -23.14 -30.90 -32.98
N GLN A 27 -23.49 -31.85 -32.12
CA GLN A 27 -24.62 -32.76 -32.37
C GLN A 27 -25.97 -32.12 -32.04
N THR A 28 -26.07 -31.36 -30.95
CA THR A 28 -27.33 -30.79 -30.47
C THR A 28 -27.51 -29.35 -30.94
N VAL A 29 -26.53 -28.47 -30.70
CA VAL A 29 -26.68 -27.04 -31.04
C VAL A 29 -26.59 -26.81 -32.55
N LEU A 30 -25.63 -27.45 -33.23
CA LEU A 30 -25.48 -27.36 -34.69
C LEU A 30 -26.29 -28.40 -35.47
N GLY A 31 -26.99 -29.32 -34.79
CA GLY A 31 -27.77 -30.39 -35.43
C GLY A 31 -26.93 -31.36 -36.27
N GLY A 32 -25.65 -31.52 -35.96
CA GLY A 32 -24.70 -32.37 -36.70
C GLY A 32 -24.16 -31.74 -38.00
N ASP A 33 -24.65 -30.55 -38.38
CA ASP A 33 -24.28 -29.85 -39.60
C ASP A 33 -23.14 -28.84 -39.36
N THR A 34 -22.01 -29.07 -40.02
CA THR A 34 -20.78 -28.27 -39.91
C THR A 34 -20.59 -27.31 -41.07
N THR A 35 -21.64 -27.00 -41.84
CA THR A 35 -21.55 -25.95 -42.86
C THR A 35 -21.30 -24.57 -42.23
N PRO A 36 -20.44 -23.72 -42.83
CA PRO A 36 -20.17 -22.38 -42.33
C PRO A 36 -21.44 -21.56 -42.11
N ARG A 37 -21.53 -20.91 -40.95
CA ARG A 37 -22.70 -20.13 -40.52
C ARG A 37 -22.41 -18.63 -40.59
N GLY A 38 -23.39 -17.84 -41.04
CA GLY A 38 -23.29 -16.37 -41.09
C GLY A 38 -23.55 -15.65 -39.76
N TYR A 39 -23.54 -16.37 -38.63
CA TYR A 39 -23.82 -15.86 -37.29
C TYR A 39 -22.83 -16.44 -36.27
N SER A 40 -22.79 -15.83 -35.07
CA SER A 40 -22.09 -16.36 -33.90
C SER A 40 -23.08 -17.06 -32.96
N ILE A 41 -22.59 -17.95 -32.09
CA ILE A 41 -23.39 -18.60 -31.05
C ILE A 41 -22.94 -18.10 -29.68
N PHE A 42 -23.91 -17.71 -28.85
CA PHE A 42 -23.74 -17.27 -27.48
C PHE A 42 -24.31 -18.35 -26.56
N LEU A 43 -23.47 -18.93 -25.70
CA LEU A 43 -23.86 -19.94 -24.71
C LEU A 43 -24.36 -19.21 -23.46
N GLU A 44 -25.67 -19.18 -23.23
CA GLU A 44 -26.25 -18.44 -22.11
C GLU A 44 -26.30 -19.26 -20.82
N ASP A 45 -26.70 -20.53 -20.94
CA ASP A 45 -26.70 -21.50 -19.85
C ASP A 45 -26.42 -22.90 -20.41
N ASN A 46 -26.51 -23.96 -19.59
CA ASN A 46 -26.19 -25.34 -19.96
C ASN A 46 -27.02 -25.91 -21.13
N THR A 47 -28.14 -25.27 -21.47
CA THR A 47 -29.11 -25.75 -22.45
C THR A 47 -29.58 -24.67 -23.43
N THR A 48 -29.42 -23.40 -23.07
CA THR A 48 -29.91 -22.25 -23.83
C THR A 48 -28.76 -21.58 -24.57
N THR A 49 -28.97 -21.34 -25.87
CA THR A 49 -28.05 -20.61 -26.74
C THR A 49 -28.79 -19.50 -27.47
N SER A 50 -28.08 -18.40 -27.75
CA SER A 50 -28.56 -17.28 -28.55
C SER A 50 -27.67 -17.07 -29.78
N THR A 51 -28.20 -16.43 -30.82
CA THR A 51 -27.43 -16.04 -32.02
C THR A 51 -27.23 -14.53 -32.14
N GLU A 52 -27.77 -13.76 -31.20
CA GLU A 52 -27.76 -12.30 -31.25
C GLU A 52 -26.82 -11.68 -30.21
N LYS A 53 -26.95 -12.09 -28.94
CA LYS A 53 -26.17 -11.58 -27.80
C LYS A 53 -26.30 -12.48 -26.57
N CYS A 54 -25.55 -12.18 -25.52
CA CYS A 54 -25.76 -12.72 -24.18
C CYS A 54 -26.81 -11.88 -23.43
N GLU A 55 -28.07 -12.34 -23.34
CA GLU A 55 -29.18 -11.53 -22.79
C GLU A 55 -28.98 -11.11 -21.32
N GLN A 56 -28.35 -11.96 -20.52
CA GLN A 56 -28.20 -11.75 -19.07
C GLN A 56 -26.97 -10.88 -18.71
N VAL A 57 -26.21 -10.41 -19.70
CA VAL A 57 -24.97 -9.68 -19.48
C VAL A 57 -25.21 -8.19 -19.71
N GLU A 58 -25.22 -7.43 -18.61
CA GLU A 58 -25.50 -5.99 -18.62
C GLU A 58 -24.45 -5.18 -19.43
N LEU A 59 -23.18 -5.58 -19.36
CA LEU A 59 -22.06 -4.87 -19.99
C LEU A 59 -21.66 -5.46 -21.35
N PHE A 60 -22.59 -6.15 -22.04
CA PHE A 60 -22.32 -6.75 -23.33
C PHE A 60 -21.95 -5.70 -24.40
N ASP A 61 -20.78 -5.87 -25.02
CA ASP A 61 -20.30 -5.02 -26.10
C ASP A 61 -20.56 -5.69 -27.46
N ALA A 62 -21.58 -5.20 -28.18
CA ALA A 62 -21.99 -5.78 -29.45
C ALA A 62 -20.94 -5.59 -30.56
N ASP A 63 -20.04 -4.62 -30.45
CA ASP A 63 -19.02 -4.39 -31.47
C ASP A 63 -17.88 -5.43 -31.33
N ILE A 64 -17.41 -5.66 -30.10
CA ILE A 64 -16.37 -6.67 -29.79
C ILE A 64 -16.86 -8.09 -30.07
N TYR A 65 -18.13 -8.40 -29.78
CA TYR A 65 -18.68 -9.74 -29.94
C TYR A 65 -19.49 -9.92 -31.24
N SER A 66 -19.42 -8.95 -32.16
CA SER A 66 -20.08 -9.04 -33.47
C SER A 66 -19.51 -10.18 -34.31
N ASN A 67 -20.38 -10.91 -35.03
CA ASN A 67 -19.94 -11.97 -35.94
C ASN A 67 -18.94 -11.46 -37.01
N SER A 68 -19.12 -10.24 -37.49
CA SER A 68 -18.18 -9.61 -38.43
C SER A 68 -16.78 -9.45 -37.84
N PHE A 69 -16.66 -8.93 -36.62
CA PHE A 69 -15.37 -8.72 -35.98
C PHE A 69 -14.69 -10.05 -35.64
N LEU A 70 -15.43 -10.99 -35.04
CA LEU A 70 -14.89 -12.30 -34.65
C LEU A 70 -14.36 -13.08 -35.85
N ARG A 71 -15.12 -13.11 -36.95
CA ARG A 71 -14.70 -13.75 -38.20
C ARG A 71 -13.51 -13.06 -38.83
N ALA A 72 -13.51 -11.73 -38.94
CA ALA A 72 -12.40 -10.97 -39.50
C ALA A 72 -11.10 -11.19 -38.71
N ASN A 73 -11.18 -11.23 -37.38
CA ASN A 73 -10.01 -11.52 -36.55
C ASN A 73 -9.50 -12.95 -36.76
N PHE A 74 -10.39 -13.95 -36.78
CA PHE A 74 -10.01 -15.34 -37.09
C PHE A 74 -9.36 -15.45 -38.47
N GLU A 75 -9.98 -14.89 -39.52
CA GLU A 75 -9.46 -14.91 -40.88
C GLU A 75 -8.10 -14.22 -41.00
N SER A 76 -7.89 -13.10 -40.30
CA SER A 76 -6.60 -12.41 -40.25
C SER A 76 -5.51 -13.29 -39.64
N VAL A 77 -5.81 -13.96 -38.51
CA VAL A 77 -4.89 -14.91 -37.86
C VAL A 77 -4.53 -16.07 -38.80
N ILE A 78 -5.50 -16.67 -39.49
CA ILE A 78 -5.24 -17.76 -40.44
C ILE A 78 -4.38 -17.27 -41.61
N THR A 79 -4.80 -16.17 -42.24
CA THR A 79 -4.15 -15.64 -43.45
C THR A 79 -2.70 -15.24 -43.16
N ARG A 80 -2.47 -14.58 -42.03
CA ARG A 80 -1.15 -14.06 -41.65
C ARG A 80 -0.30 -15.07 -40.88
N GLY A 81 -0.88 -16.07 -40.22
CA GLY A 81 -0.13 -17.06 -39.44
C GLY A 81 0.24 -18.34 -40.21
N SER A 82 -0.44 -18.63 -41.32
CA SER A 82 -0.33 -19.91 -42.04
C SER A 82 1.05 -20.21 -42.64
N TYR A 83 1.92 -19.21 -42.84
CA TYR A 83 3.29 -19.43 -43.31
C TYR A 83 4.14 -20.28 -42.35
N ASN A 84 3.79 -20.28 -41.05
CA ASN A 84 4.43 -21.11 -40.03
C ASN A 84 3.45 -22.13 -39.44
N LEU A 85 2.22 -21.70 -39.16
CA LEU A 85 1.16 -22.53 -38.58
C LEU A 85 0.36 -23.21 -39.69
N THR A 86 1.00 -24.10 -40.45
CA THR A 86 0.47 -24.66 -41.71
C THR A 86 -0.89 -25.35 -41.57
N GLN A 87 -1.18 -25.95 -40.41
CA GLN A 87 -2.48 -26.56 -40.10
C GLN A 87 -3.65 -25.57 -40.23
N LEU A 88 -3.42 -24.29 -39.93
CA LEU A 88 -4.44 -23.25 -40.01
C LEU A 88 -4.94 -23.02 -41.44
N ALA A 89 -4.10 -23.26 -42.45
CA ALA A 89 -4.46 -23.05 -43.85
C ALA A 89 -5.59 -23.99 -44.32
N ASP A 90 -5.71 -25.18 -43.71
CA ASP A 90 -6.72 -26.18 -44.06
C ASP A 90 -8.02 -26.04 -43.27
N PHE A 91 -8.06 -25.15 -42.28
CA PHE A 91 -9.28 -24.92 -41.50
C PHE A 91 -10.27 -24.01 -42.24
N GLU A 92 -11.55 -24.37 -42.13
CA GLU A 92 -12.71 -23.57 -42.52
C GLU A 92 -13.54 -23.28 -41.27
N LEU A 93 -13.82 -21.99 -41.01
CA LEU A 93 -14.58 -21.55 -39.84
C LEU A 93 -16.06 -21.90 -39.99
N VAL A 94 -16.54 -22.82 -39.14
CA VAL A 94 -17.95 -23.19 -39.05
C VAL A 94 -18.72 -22.07 -38.35
N VAL A 95 -18.37 -21.78 -37.10
CA VAL A 95 -19.05 -20.77 -36.28
C VAL A 95 -18.17 -20.28 -35.12
N PRO A 96 -18.11 -18.96 -34.83
CA PRO A 96 -17.58 -18.46 -33.56
C PRO A 96 -18.55 -18.75 -32.42
N VAL A 97 -18.04 -19.29 -31.30
CA VAL A 97 -18.82 -19.57 -30.09
C VAL A 97 -18.27 -18.76 -28.92
N ILE A 98 -19.19 -18.12 -28.19
CA ILE A 98 -18.92 -17.23 -27.06
C ILE A 98 -19.56 -17.84 -25.82
N ASP A 99 -18.76 -17.99 -24.77
CA ASP A 99 -19.26 -18.36 -23.46
C ASP A 99 -19.71 -17.09 -22.71
N CYS A 100 -21.03 -16.95 -22.45
CA CYS A 100 -21.58 -15.77 -21.79
C CYS A 100 -21.20 -15.67 -20.31
N THR A 101 -20.59 -16.71 -19.73
CA THR A 101 -20.07 -16.70 -18.35
C THR A 101 -18.62 -16.21 -18.27
N SER A 102 -17.98 -15.96 -19.41
CA SER A 102 -16.58 -15.52 -19.50
C SER A 102 -16.35 -14.18 -18.77
N PRO A 103 -15.42 -14.10 -17.78
CA PRO A 103 -15.22 -12.88 -16.99
C PRO A 103 -14.91 -11.61 -17.79
N PRO A 104 -14.09 -11.62 -18.87
CA PRO A 104 -13.93 -10.46 -19.76
C PRO A 104 -15.25 -9.88 -20.28
N LEU A 105 -16.22 -10.74 -20.58
CA LEU A 105 -17.53 -10.35 -21.10
C LEU A 105 -18.42 -9.82 -19.97
N VAL A 106 -18.45 -10.51 -18.82
CA VAL A 106 -19.28 -10.14 -17.66
C VAL A 106 -18.82 -8.81 -17.03
N GLU A 107 -17.50 -8.60 -16.93
CA GLU A 107 -16.91 -7.38 -16.37
C GLU A 107 -16.89 -6.21 -17.38
N GLY A 108 -17.19 -6.49 -18.65
CA GLY A 108 -17.10 -5.51 -19.75
C GLY A 108 -15.68 -5.01 -19.98
N ASP A 109 -14.68 -5.90 -19.96
CA ASP A 109 -13.29 -5.56 -20.23
C ASP A 109 -13.06 -5.35 -21.73
N PRO A 110 -12.77 -4.12 -22.19
CA PRO A 110 -12.62 -3.83 -23.61
C PRO A 110 -11.26 -4.28 -24.18
N SER A 111 -10.36 -4.77 -23.34
CA SER A 111 -8.99 -5.16 -23.72
C SER A 111 -8.80 -6.68 -23.82
N LEU A 112 -9.82 -7.48 -23.47
CA LEU A 112 -9.75 -8.93 -23.45
C LEU A 112 -10.90 -9.53 -24.27
N LEU A 113 -10.61 -10.59 -25.01
CA LEU A 113 -11.60 -11.35 -25.76
C LEU A 113 -11.22 -12.82 -25.77
N ARG A 114 -12.18 -13.71 -25.52
CA ARG A 114 -11.99 -15.14 -25.62
C ARG A 114 -13.08 -15.76 -26.49
N VAL A 115 -12.67 -16.54 -27.49
CA VAL A 115 -13.56 -17.09 -28.52
C VAL A 115 -13.23 -18.56 -28.75
N PHE A 116 -14.27 -19.39 -28.89
CA PHE A 116 -14.15 -20.79 -29.24
C PHE A 116 -14.61 -20.98 -30.68
N ASN A 117 -13.68 -21.04 -31.62
CA ASN A 117 -13.99 -21.14 -33.04
C ASN A 117 -14.16 -22.62 -33.42
N VAL A 118 -15.38 -23.02 -33.75
CA VAL A 118 -15.61 -24.36 -34.32
C VAL A 118 -15.15 -24.35 -35.77
N VAL A 119 -14.23 -25.24 -36.10
CA VAL A 119 -13.63 -25.35 -37.43
C VAL A 119 -13.78 -26.77 -37.95
N ARG A 120 -13.70 -26.91 -39.27
CA ARG A 120 -13.55 -28.21 -39.93
C ARG A 120 -12.42 -28.14 -40.95
N HIS A 121 -11.90 -29.30 -41.34
CA HIS A 121 -10.98 -29.37 -42.46
C HIS A 121 -11.71 -29.15 -43.79
N LYS A 122 -11.13 -28.34 -44.69
CA LYS A 122 -11.68 -28.08 -46.03
C LYS A 122 -11.82 -29.37 -46.85
N HIS A 123 -10.89 -30.30 -46.66
CA HIS A 123 -10.85 -31.58 -47.37
C HIS A 123 -11.65 -32.70 -46.68
N ASN A 124 -11.97 -32.55 -45.39
CA ASN A 124 -12.72 -33.54 -44.62
C ASN A 124 -13.68 -32.85 -43.62
N SER A 125 -14.94 -32.70 -44.02
CA SER A 125 -15.95 -32.02 -43.20
C SER A 125 -16.38 -32.78 -41.94
N SER A 126 -15.96 -34.04 -41.79
CA SER A 126 -16.19 -34.85 -40.58
C SER A 126 -15.13 -34.63 -39.51
N ASP A 127 -13.97 -34.10 -39.87
CA ASP A 127 -12.92 -33.74 -38.93
C ASP A 127 -13.18 -32.32 -38.41
N VAL A 128 -13.76 -32.26 -37.21
CA VAL A 128 -14.20 -31.03 -36.55
C VAL A 128 -13.33 -30.79 -35.33
N GLN A 129 -12.88 -29.55 -35.18
CA GLN A 129 -12.04 -29.12 -34.09
C GLN A 129 -12.55 -27.81 -33.49
N VAL A 130 -12.10 -27.50 -32.28
CA VAL A 130 -12.26 -26.17 -31.70
C VAL A 130 -10.89 -25.49 -31.67
N VAL A 131 -10.79 -24.34 -32.33
CA VAL A 131 -9.68 -23.42 -32.20
C VAL A 131 -10.05 -22.39 -31.14
N THR A 132 -9.47 -22.53 -29.95
CA THR A 132 -9.68 -21.56 -28.88
C THR A 132 -8.71 -20.41 -29.07
N THR A 133 -9.23 -19.19 -29.08
CA THR A 133 -8.45 -17.97 -29.26
C THR A 133 -8.61 -17.09 -28.02
N SER A 134 -7.50 -16.80 -27.34
CA SER A 134 -7.46 -15.87 -26.20
C SER A 134 -6.67 -14.63 -26.60
N VAL A 135 -7.36 -13.49 -26.60
CA VAL A 135 -6.91 -12.22 -27.17
C VAL A 135 -6.78 -11.18 -26.07
N SER A 136 -5.69 -10.43 -26.08
CA SER A 136 -5.47 -9.31 -25.17
C SER A 136 -4.80 -8.14 -25.89
N ILE A 137 -5.31 -6.92 -25.67
CA ILE A 137 -4.62 -5.69 -26.04
C ILE A 137 -3.61 -5.37 -24.94
N GLN A 138 -2.32 -5.47 -25.25
CA GLN A 138 -1.20 -5.32 -24.33
C GLN A 138 -0.30 -4.17 -24.74
N ASP A 139 0.50 -3.65 -23.80
CA ASP A 139 1.64 -2.82 -24.15
C ASP A 139 2.77 -3.70 -24.68
N TYR A 140 3.44 -3.25 -25.74
CA TYR A 140 4.66 -3.86 -26.24
C TYR A 140 5.86 -2.90 -26.13
N ARG A 141 7.05 -3.50 -26.05
CA ARG A 141 8.34 -2.80 -26.17
C ARG A 141 9.29 -3.62 -27.05
N ILE A 142 10.01 -2.94 -27.94
CA ILE A 142 11.13 -3.47 -28.71
C ILE A 142 12.37 -2.68 -28.28
N PRO A 143 13.13 -3.17 -27.29
CA PRO A 143 14.25 -2.45 -26.72
C PRO A 143 15.30 -2.06 -27.77
N GLU A 144 15.59 -2.95 -28.71
CA GLU A 144 16.62 -2.75 -29.75
C GLU A 144 16.29 -1.60 -30.70
N ALA A 145 15.00 -1.26 -30.85
CA ALA A 145 14.50 -0.20 -31.72
C ALA A 145 13.97 1.02 -30.93
N ASN A 146 14.03 1.00 -29.60
CA ASN A 146 13.39 1.97 -28.72
C ASN A 146 11.92 2.27 -29.12
N ARG A 147 11.18 1.22 -29.48
CA ARG A 147 9.79 1.32 -29.95
C ARG A 147 8.84 0.75 -28.90
N MET A 148 7.74 1.44 -28.68
CA MET A 148 6.68 1.03 -27.76
C MET A 148 5.31 1.40 -28.32
N GLY A 149 4.28 0.67 -27.90
CA GLY A 149 2.91 0.93 -28.32
C GLY A 149 1.96 -0.17 -27.84
N PRO A 150 0.70 -0.15 -28.28
CA PRO A 150 -0.23 -1.24 -28.05
C PRO A 150 0.00 -2.38 -29.05
N ALA A 151 -0.32 -3.60 -28.66
CA ALA A 151 -0.33 -4.77 -29.53
C ALA A 151 -1.55 -5.63 -29.23
N ILE A 152 -2.11 -6.26 -30.26
CA ILE A 152 -3.03 -7.38 -30.08
C ILE A 152 -2.21 -8.64 -29.96
N VAL A 153 -2.27 -9.25 -28.78
CA VAL A 153 -1.60 -10.51 -28.48
C VAL A 153 -2.66 -11.59 -28.47
N THR A 154 -2.52 -12.54 -29.40
CA THR A 154 -3.46 -13.63 -29.59
C THR A 154 -2.75 -14.94 -29.38
N THR A 155 -3.20 -15.69 -28.36
CA THR A 155 -2.77 -17.08 -28.16
C THR A 155 -3.87 -18.01 -28.65
N LEU A 156 -3.49 -19.09 -29.33
CA LEU A 156 -4.44 -20.03 -29.88
C LEU A 156 -3.95 -21.47 -29.81
N PHE A 157 -4.91 -22.39 -29.71
CA PHE A 157 -4.67 -23.83 -29.77
C PHE A 157 -5.87 -24.53 -30.40
N ALA A 158 -5.63 -25.66 -31.05
CA ALA A 158 -6.65 -26.48 -31.69
C ALA A 158 -6.84 -27.80 -30.93
N VAL A 159 -8.09 -28.24 -30.77
CA VAL A 159 -8.43 -29.50 -30.10
C VAL A 159 -9.47 -30.24 -30.92
N SER A 160 -9.18 -31.51 -31.22
CA SER A 160 -10.12 -32.47 -31.82
C SER A 160 -10.65 -33.48 -30.80
N ASP A 161 -9.90 -33.75 -29.73
CA ASP A 161 -10.27 -34.67 -28.65
C ASP A 161 -9.89 -34.08 -27.28
N MET A 162 -10.87 -33.94 -26.40
CA MET A 162 -10.69 -33.40 -25.05
C MET A 162 -9.91 -34.32 -24.11
N ARG A 163 -9.65 -35.57 -24.51
CA ARG A 163 -8.81 -36.54 -23.78
C ARG A 163 -7.31 -36.38 -24.08
N ALA A 164 -6.93 -35.45 -24.95
CA ALA A 164 -5.53 -35.19 -25.26
C ALA A 164 -4.74 -34.81 -24.00
N THR A 165 -3.52 -35.33 -23.89
CA THR A 165 -2.60 -35.10 -22.76
C THR A 165 -1.47 -34.12 -23.11
N LYS A 166 -1.45 -33.63 -24.35
CA LYS A 166 -0.52 -32.63 -24.85
C LYS A 166 -1.29 -31.60 -25.64
N LEU A 167 -0.99 -30.33 -25.40
CA LEU A 167 -1.57 -29.19 -26.08
C LEU A 167 -0.47 -28.24 -26.56
N ASP A 168 -0.39 -28.05 -27.86
CA ASP A 168 0.50 -27.07 -28.47
C ASP A 168 -0.25 -25.74 -28.60
N GLN A 169 0.25 -24.70 -27.92
CA GLN A 169 -0.28 -23.34 -27.99
C GLN A 169 0.67 -22.45 -28.81
N TYR A 170 0.08 -21.60 -29.64
CA TYR A 170 0.80 -20.68 -30.53
C TYR A 170 0.46 -19.24 -30.20
N THR A 171 1.43 -18.36 -30.39
CA THR A 171 1.26 -16.91 -30.17
C THR A 171 1.44 -16.16 -31.47
N VAL A 172 0.48 -15.31 -31.79
CA VAL A 172 0.56 -14.35 -32.90
C VAL A 172 0.32 -12.95 -32.37
N ILE A 173 1.09 -11.98 -32.86
CA ILE A 173 1.05 -10.60 -32.36
C ILE A 173 0.90 -9.63 -33.52
N GLY A 174 -0.08 -8.73 -33.42
CA GLY A 174 -0.22 -7.56 -34.29
C GLY A 174 0.23 -6.31 -33.55
N LEU A 175 1.38 -5.75 -33.93
CA LEU A 175 1.89 -4.51 -33.35
C LEU A 175 1.05 -3.30 -33.78
N ASP A 176 0.99 -2.28 -32.92
CA ASP A 176 0.23 -1.02 -33.08
C ASP A 176 -1.29 -1.17 -33.24
N TYR A 177 -1.81 -2.35 -32.93
CA TYR A 177 -3.25 -2.59 -32.93
C TYR A 177 -3.96 -1.84 -31.80
N ALA A 178 -5.27 -1.61 -31.96
CA ALA A 178 -6.13 -0.63 -31.28
C ALA A 178 -6.14 0.77 -31.92
N PHE A 179 -5.22 1.04 -32.86
CA PHE A 179 -5.20 2.26 -33.67
C PHE A 179 -5.01 1.99 -35.18
N THR A 180 -5.30 0.77 -35.62
CA THR A 180 -5.21 0.31 -37.01
C THR A 180 -6.41 -0.59 -37.35
N HIS A 181 -6.87 -0.57 -38.61
CA HIS A 181 -8.03 -1.34 -39.06
C HIS A 181 -7.77 -2.84 -39.15
N GLU A 182 -6.55 -3.22 -39.53
CA GLU A 182 -6.17 -4.62 -39.73
C GLU A 182 -4.89 -4.94 -38.94
N PRO A 183 -4.93 -5.93 -38.03
CA PRO A 183 -3.74 -6.37 -37.34
C PRO A 183 -2.80 -7.06 -38.31
N LEU A 184 -1.57 -6.57 -38.42
CA LEU A 184 -0.50 -7.24 -39.13
C LEU A 184 0.12 -8.31 -38.21
N TYR A 185 -0.57 -9.44 -38.10
CA TYR A 185 -0.09 -10.56 -37.28
C TYR A 185 1.22 -11.13 -37.81
N GLU A 186 2.19 -11.31 -36.90
CA GLU A 186 3.39 -12.12 -37.09
C GLU A 186 3.35 -13.26 -36.05
N VAL A 187 3.96 -14.41 -36.36
CA VAL A 187 4.08 -15.56 -35.43
C VAL A 187 5.26 -15.35 -34.50
N TYR A 188 5.10 -15.69 -33.22
CA TYR A 188 6.12 -15.52 -32.19
C TYR A 188 6.35 -16.81 -31.38
N THR A 189 7.60 -17.03 -31.00
CA THR A 189 7.98 -18.02 -29.99
C THR A 189 8.07 -17.35 -28.63
N LEU A 190 7.46 -17.95 -27.60
CA LEU A 190 7.60 -17.49 -26.22
C LEU A 190 8.89 -18.06 -25.62
N GLU A 191 9.89 -17.20 -25.39
CA GLU A 191 11.18 -17.57 -24.82
C GLU A 191 11.15 -17.63 -23.28
N GLY A 192 10.27 -16.84 -22.66
CA GLY A 192 10.10 -16.83 -21.21
C GLY A 192 9.59 -15.50 -20.67
N LEU A 193 9.96 -15.19 -19.43
CA LEU A 193 9.60 -13.95 -18.74
C LEU A 193 10.83 -13.05 -18.57
N SER A 194 10.66 -11.74 -18.77
CA SER A 194 11.68 -10.75 -18.45
C SER A 194 11.78 -10.51 -16.93
N SER A 195 12.83 -9.80 -16.49
CA SER A 195 12.98 -9.39 -15.09
C SER A 195 11.77 -8.62 -14.59
N ASP A 196 11.16 -7.81 -15.44
CA ASP A 196 10.09 -6.90 -15.08
C ASP A 196 8.69 -7.52 -15.26
N GLY A 197 8.63 -8.83 -15.58
CA GLY A 197 7.38 -9.58 -15.70
C GLY A 197 6.66 -9.43 -17.04
N TYR A 198 7.37 -9.08 -18.12
CA TYR A 198 6.85 -9.15 -19.48
C TYR A 198 7.04 -10.55 -20.05
N TRP A 199 6.17 -10.97 -20.97
CA TRP A 199 6.51 -12.04 -21.89
C TRP A 199 7.63 -11.59 -22.81
N ASN A 200 8.64 -12.43 -22.98
CA ASN A 200 9.71 -12.24 -23.93
C ASN A 200 9.47 -13.13 -25.15
N LEU A 201 9.20 -12.50 -26.29
CA LEU A 201 8.73 -13.15 -27.50
C LEU A 201 9.66 -12.85 -28.67
N THR A 202 10.04 -13.86 -29.44
CA THR A 202 10.89 -13.71 -30.63
C THR A 202 10.06 -13.95 -31.89
N SER A 203 10.11 -13.00 -32.83
CA SER A 203 9.34 -13.10 -34.07
C SER A 203 9.91 -14.17 -35.00
N ILE A 204 9.01 -14.87 -35.70
CA ILE A 204 9.36 -15.79 -36.78
C ILE A 204 8.96 -15.10 -38.09
N PRO A 205 9.88 -14.45 -38.82
CA PRO A 205 9.52 -13.73 -40.05
C PRO A 205 9.13 -14.69 -41.18
N GLU A 206 8.18 -14.28 -42.02
CA GLU A 206 7.84 -15.01 -43.25
C GLU A 206 9.05 -15.12 -44.20
N SER A 207 9.87 -14.06 -44.25
CA SER A 207 11.14 -14.04 -44.97
C SER A 207 12.19 -13.28 -44.19
N PHE A 208 13.26 -13.98 -43.80
CA PHE A 208 14.43 -13.41 -43.10
C PHE A 208 15.15 -12.32 -43.90
N VAL A 209 14.95 -12.27 -45.22
CA VAL A 209 15.57 -11.27 -46.10
C VAL A 209 14.83 -9.93 -46.04
N VAL A 210 13.51 -9.98 -45.84
CA VAL A 210 12.64 -8.80 -45.87
C VAL A 210 12.42 -8.25 -44.46
N ASN A 211 12.16 -9.14 -43.49
CA ASN A 211 11.85 -8.79 -42.12
C ASN A 211 12.88 -9.40 -41.16
N PRO A 212 13.64 -8.58 -40.42
CA PRO A 212 14.55 -9.10 -39.41
C PRO A 212 13.76 -9.73 -38.26
N VAL A 213 14.40 -10.68 -37.58
CA VAL A 213 13.92 -11.22 -36.30
C VAL A 213 13.89 -10.10 -35.26
N LYS A 214 12.79 -9.99 -34.53
CA LYS A 214 12.55 -8.97 -33.51
C LYS A 214 12.32 -9.64 -32.16
N THR A 215 12.84 -9.03 -31.11
CA THR A 215 12.49 -9.38 -29.73
C THR A 215 11.43 -8.39 -29.26
N VAL A 216 10.27 -8.91 -28.85
CA VAL A 216 9.14 -8.11 -28.39
C VAL A 216 8.83 -8.49 -26.95
N LEU A 217 8.79 -7.49 -26.09
CA LEU A 217 8.32 -7.64 -24.71
C LEU A 217 6.86 -7.22 -24.65
N THR A 218 5.94 -8.09 -24.21
CA THR A 218 4.52 -7.72 -24.05
C THR A 218 4.00 -8.00 -22.65
N ALA A 219 3.14 -7.12 -22.16
CA ALA A 219 2.37 -7.35 -20.94
C ALA A 219 1.11 -6.50 -20.92
N ARG A 220 0.07 -6.99 -20.26
CA ARG A 220 -1.07 -6.16 -19.85
C ARG A 220 -0.64 -5.35 -18.63
N ARG A 221 -0.33 -4.07 -18.83
CA ARG A 221 0.13 -3.19 -17.76
C ARG A 221 -1.08 -2.53 -17.09
N ARG A 222 -1.07 -2.48 -15.76
CA ARG A 222 -2.13 -1.82 -14.97
C ARG A 222 -1.54 -1.07 -13.80
N GLY A 223 -2.29 -0.12 -13.27
CA GLY A 223 -1.89 0.69 -12.13
C GLY A 223 -1.73 2.16 -12.52
N PHE A 224 -1.02 2.89 -11.67
CA PHE A 224 -1.01 4.34 -11.72
C PHE A 224 0.37 4.92 -11.39
N TYR A 225 0.60 6.16 -11.81
CA TYR A 225 1.84 6.87 -11.53
C TYR A 225 1.60 8.37 -11.29
N LEU A 226 2.51 8.99 -10.54
CA LEU A 226 2.58 10.43 -10.33
C LEU A 226 3.82 10.98 -11.06
N GLY A 227 3.67 12.11 -11.76
CA GLY A 227 4.75 12.64 -12.60
C GLY A 227 4.98 11.80 -13.86
N ALA A 228 5.83 10.78 -13.75
CA ALA A 228 6.16 9.80 -14.79
C ALA A 228 6.29 8.39 -14.20
N GLU A 229 6.12 7.35 -15.04
CA GLU A 229 6.24 5.95 -14.60
C GLU A 229 7.59 5.60 -13.97
N SER A 230 8.65 6.30 -14.38
CA SER A 230 10.01 6.12 -13.86
C SER A 230 10.29 6.90 -12.57
N GLU A 231 9.37 7.77 -12.14
CA GLU A 231 9.55 8.62 -10.96
C GLU A 231 8.84 8.03 -9.73
N GLN A 232 7.51 7.95 -9.80
CA GLN A 232 6.64 7.44 -8.73
C GLN A 232 5.52 6.62 -9.36
N SER A 233 5.54 5.31 -9.17
CA SER A 233 4.57 4.42 -9.81
C SER A 233 4.29 3.18 -9.00
N ASN A 234 3.05 2.71 -9.12
CA ASN A 234 2.60 1.42 -8.62
C ASN A 234 1.91 0.71 -9.79
N ILE A 235 2.71 -0.07 -10.50
CA ILE A 235 2.32 -0.70 -11.76
C ILE A 235 2.43 -2.21 -11.60
N ARG A 236 1.65 -2.95 -12.36
CA ARG A 236 1.78 -4.40 -12.48
C ARG A 236 1.80 -4.78 -13.94
N ASN A 237 2.74 -5.63 -14.29
CA ASN A 237 2.81 -6.27 -15.59
C ASN A 237 2.18 -7.65 -15.46
N LEU A 238 1.09 -7.87 -16.19
CA LEU A 238 0.31 -9.09 -16.17
C LEU A 238 0.44 -9.84 -17.49
N VAL A 239 0.64 -11.15 -17.39
CA VAL A 239 0.67 -12.12 -18.48
C VAL A 239 -0.15 -13.35 -18.05
N TRP A 240 -0.57 -14.22 -18.96
CA TRP A 240 -1.23 -15.46 -18.57
C TRP A 240 -0.32 -16.67 -18.71
N ASP A 241 -0.67 -17.77 -18.06
CA ASP A 241 0.02 -19.04 -18.27
C ASP A 241 -0.56 -19.78 -19.48
N LEU A 242 0.32 -20.46 -20.22
CA LEU A 242 -0.05 -21.34 -21.32
C LEU A 242 -0.11 -22.79 -20.81
N GLU A 243 -1.33 -23.35 -20.70
CA GLU A 243 -1.56 -24.75 -20.33
C GLU A 243 -1.08 -25.71 -21.42
N SER A 244 -0.34 -26.75 -21.06
CA SER A 244 0.30 -27.66 -22.02
C SER A 244 -0.22 -29.09 -21.97
N SER A 245 -1.05 -29.44 -20.98
CA SER A 245 -1.38 -30.83 -20.67
C SER A 245 -2.87 -31.16 -20.73
N SER A 246 -3.75 -30.19 -20.48
CA SER A 246 -5.19 -30.43 -20.38
C SER A 246 -5.99 -29.45 -21.24
N PRO A 247 -6.64 -29.92 -22.33
CA PRO A 247 -7.57 -29.11 -23.12
C PRO A 247 -8.69 -28.50 -22.29
N ALA A 248 -9.27 -29.27 -21.35
CA ALA A 248 -10.36 -28.81 -20.49
C ALA A 248 -9.90 -27.63 -19.61
N ARG A 249 -8.73 -27.75 -18.97
CA ARG A 249 -8.17 -26.66 -18.16
C ARG A 249 -7.79 -25.47 -19.02
N ALA A 250 -7.20 -25.72 -20.19
CA ALA A 250 -6.82 -24.68 -21.13
C ALA A 250 -8.03 -23.86 -21.59
N MET A 251 -9.18 -24.49 -21.88
CA MET A 251 -10.41 -23.80 -22.30
C MET A 251 -11.14 -23.10 -21.15
N ALA A 252 -11.21 -23.72 -19.96
CA ALA A 252 -12.01 -23.20 -18.86
C ALA A 252 -11.29 -22.19 -17.96
N SER A 253 -9.97 -22.30 -17.83
CA SER A 253 -9.20 -21.41 -16.97
C SER A 253 -8.31 -20.49 -17.77
N TRP A 254 -8.24 -19.23 -17.35
CA TRP A 254 -7.31 -18.23 -17.85
C TRP A 254 -6.58 -17.63 -16.63
N GLU A 255 -5.50 -18.30 -16.21
CA GLU A 255 -4.70 -17.88 -15.06
C GLU A 255 -3.79 -16.72 -15.44
N TRP A 256 -3.94 -15.59 -14.74
CA TRP A 256 -3.09 -14.42 -14.91
C TRP A 256 -2.03 -14.37 -13.80
N ARG A 257 -0.77 -14.20 -14.22
CA ARG A 257 0.37 -13.97 -13.36
C ARG A 257 0.99 -12.63 -13.65
N GLY A 258 1.74 -12.13 -12.68
CA GLY A 258 2.44 -10.88 -12.88
C GLY A 258 3.48 -10.58 -11.84
N ARG A 259 4.07 -9.41 -12.04
CA ARG A 259 5.03 -8.79 -11.13
C ARG A 259 4.60 -7.35 -10.85
N PRO A 260 4.44 -6.96 -9.58
CA PRO A 260 4.30 -5.56 -9.24
C PRO A 260 5.65 -4.85 -9.35
N LEU A 261 5.60 -3.63 -9.85
CA LEU A 261 6.69 -2.69 -10.01
C LEU A 261 6.30 -1.43 -9.23
N ILE A 262 6.90 -1.29 -8.05
CA ILE A 262 6.74 -0.12 -7.21
C ILE A 262 8.02 0.70 -7.33
N LEU A 263 7.89 1.94 -7.78
CA LEU A 263 8.98 2.90 -7.86
C LEU A 263 8.58 4.15 -7.08
N ASP A 264 9.49 4.63 -6.25
CA ASP A 264 9.35 5.92 -5.57
C ASP A 264 10.75 6.55 -5.45
N SER A 265 11.03 7.49 -6.36
CA SER A 265 12.30 8.24 -6.40
C SER A 265 12.50 9.15 -5.18
N TRP A 266 11.42 9.43 -4.44
CA TRP A 266 11.42 10.26 -3.25
C TRP A 266 11.38 9.45 -1.95
N ALA A 267 11.34 8.11 -2.00
CA ALA A 267 11.26 7.25 -0.82
C ALA A 267 12.34 7.54 0.25
N TRP A 268 13.50 8.05 -0.16
CA TRP A 268 14.60 8.41 0.75
C TRP A 268 14.20 9.47 1.79
N VAL A 269 13.19 10.31 1.53
CA VAL A 269 12.70 11.32 2.49
C VAL A 269 12.15 10.67 3.75
N HIS A 270 11.68 9.42 3.66
CA HIS A 270 11.23 8.62 4.80
C HIS A 270 12.38 8.06 5.64
N GLY A 271 13.63 8.23 5.18
CA GLY A 271 14.85 7.97 5.94
C GLY A 271 14.95 8.76 7.25
N ILE A 272 14.10 9.79 7.45
CA ILE A 272 13.94 10.46 8.75
C ILE A 272 13.60 9.48 9.88
N HIS A 273 12.88 8.39 9.59
CA HIS A 273 12.56 7.36 10.58
C HIS A 273 13.80 6.61 11.07
N LEU A 274 14.85 6.49 10.26
CA LEU A 274 16.13 5.93 10.71
C LEU A 274 16.75 6.82 11.80
N VAL A 275 16.69 8.14 11.62
CA VAL A 275 17.17 9.11 12.63
C VAL A 275 16.33 8.99 13.90
N PHE A 276 15.00 8.92 13.77
CA PHE A 276 14.10 8.75 14.92
C PHE A 276 14.39 7.44 15.66
N CYS A 277 14.66 6.37 14.92
CA CYS A 277 15.00 5.05 15.46
C CYS A 277 16.31 5.09 16.25
N VAL A 278 17.39 5.61 15.66
CA VAL A 278 18.69 5.76 16.34
C VAL A 278 18.58 6.58 17.62
N GLN A 279 17.86 7.71 17.56
CA GLN A 279 17.65 8.57 18.72
C GLN A 279 16.86 7.83 19.82
N THR A 280 15.84 7.05 19.44
CA THR A 280 15.02 6.28 20.39
C THR A 280 15.81 5.13 21.01
N ILE A 281 16.57 4.36 20.23
CA ILE A 281 17.45 3.29 20.71
C ILE A 281 18.48 3.83 21.70
N PHE A 282 19.08 4.98 21.41
CA PHE A 282 20.04 5.61 22.31
C PHE A 282 19.39 5.96 23.66
N SER A 283 18.23 6.62 23.64
CA SER A 283 17.55 6.98 24.88
C SER A 283 17.07 5.76 25.68
N LEU A 284 16.63 4.68 25.01
CA LEU A 284 16.31 3.41 25.66
C LEU A 284 17.57 2.74 26.24
N SER A 285 18.72 2.88 25.59
CA SER A 285 20.00 2.38 26.11
C SER A 285 20.43 3.14 27.37
N VAL A 286 20.23 4.46 27.40
CA VAL A 286 20.43 5.30 28.60
C VAL A 286 19.50 4.84 29.72
N LEU A 287 18.21 4.63 29.44
CA LEU A 287 17.26 4.11 30.43
C LEU A 287 17.69 2.75 30.97
N ALA A 288 18.05 1.81 30.09
CA ALA A 288 18.52 0.48 30.47
C ALA A 288 19.77 0.54 31.35
N LEU A 289 20.70 1.45 31.06
CA LEU A 289 21.89 1.70 31.89
C LEU A 289 21.50 2.17 33.30
N ILE A 290 20.57 3.13 33.41
CA ILE A 290 20.10 3.65 34.69
C ILE A 290 19.40 2.55 35.51
N VAL A 291 18.55 1.75 34.86
CA VAL A 291 17.88 0.61 35.49
C VAL A 291 18.91 -0.39 35.99
N PHE A 292 19.88 -0.76 35.16
CA PHE A 292 20.96 -1.68 35.51
C PHE A 292 21.76 -1.18 36.71
N ARG A 293 22.12 0.11 36.75
CA ARG A 293 22.85 0.71 37.88
C ARG A 293 22.05 0.72 39.16
N ASN A 294 20.77 1.09 39.11
CA ASN A 294 19.90 1.04 40.28
C ASN A 294 19.77 -0.38 40.84
N VAL A 295 19.64 -1.39 39.96
CA VAL A 295 19.60 -2.81 40.38
C VAL A 295 20.92 -3.22 41.04
N GLN A 296 22.07 -2.80 40.51
CA GLN A 296 23.38 -3.03 41.16
C GLN A 296 23.48 -2.38 42.54
N GLU A 297 22.83 -1.23 42.75
CA GLU A 297 22.73 -0.55 44.06
C GLU A 297 21.65 -1.17 44.99
N GLY A 298 20.99 -2.25 44.58
CA GLY A 298 19.93 -2.91 45.35
C GLY A 298 18.58 -2.20 45.30
N LYS A 299 18.38 -1.26 44.36
CA LYS A 299 17.12 -0.52 44.15
C LYS A 299 16.41 -1.06 42.91
N VAL A 300 15.12 -1.35 43.02
CA VAL A 300 14.30 -1.71 41.85
C VAL A 300 13.56 -0.45 41.38
N TRP A 301 13.95 0.05 40.21
CA TRP A 301 13.30 1.17 39.54
C TRP A 301 13.29 0.93 38.03
N VAL A 302 12.15 1.18 37.39
CA VAL A 302 11.98 1.14 35.93
C VAL A 302 11.29 2.43 35.53
N GLY A 303 12.01 3.28 34.81
CA GLY A 303 11.49 4.56 34.33
C GLY A 303 10.57 4.45 33.13
N ASP A 304 9.89 5.55 32.85
CA ASP A 304 9.04 5.69 31.68
C ASP A 304 9.86 5.68 30.37
N ALA A 305 9.71 4.64 29.56
CA ALA A 305 10.37 4.54 28.25
C ALA A 305 10.00 5.70 27.30
N PHE A 306 8.86 6.35 27.51
CA PHE A 306 8.40 7.48 26.72
C PHE A 306 8.90 8.84 27.23
N ALA A 307 9.49 8.93 28.42
CA ALA A 307 10.12 10.16 28.90
C ALA A 307 11.29 10.62 28.00
N ALA A 308 11.90 9.66 27.29
CA ALA A 308 12.89 9.90 26.24
C ALA A 308 12.33 10.69 25.03
N LEU A 309 11.02 10.69 24.84
CA LEU A 309 10.32 11.34 23.74
C LEU A 309 9.61 12.57 24.31
N SER A 310 10.36 13.67 24.47
CA SER A 310 9.75 14.92 24.93
C SER A 310 8.60 15.35 24.00
N ASN A 311 7.58 16.01 24.56
CA ASN A 311 6.47 16.54 23.75
C ASN A 311 6.96 17.43 22.59
N SER A 312 8.00 18.24 22.80
CA SER A 312 8.58 19.11 21.76
C SER A 312 9.27 18.30 20.67
N THR A 313 10.04 17.28 21.03
CA THR A 313 10.66 16.36 20.06
C THR A 313 9.59 15.65 19.24
N LEU A 314 8.52 15.16 19.88
CA LEU A 314 7.43 14.48 19.19
C LEU A 314 6.68 15.41 18.23
N MET A 315 6.43 16.67 18.60
CA MET A 315 5.83 17.65 17.68
C MET A 315 6.70 17.88 16.45
N PHE A 316 8.01 18.04 16.67
CA PHE A 316 8.96 18.25 15.59
C PHE A 316 9.04 17.03 14.66
N ARG A 317 9.01 15.81 15.20
CA ARG A 317 8.91 14.58 14.41
C ARG A 317 7.65 14.56 13.53
N GLY A 318 6.50 14.93 14.08
CA GLY A 318 5.26 15.07 13.31
C GLY A 318 5.38 16.09 12.17
N LEU A 319 5.95 17.27 12.44
CA LEU A 319 6.20 18.28 11.40
C LEU A 319 7.15 17.77 10.30
N LEU A 320 8.18 17.02 10.66
CA LEU A 320 9.10 16.42 9.69
C LEU A 320 8.43 15.35 8.82
N VAL A 321 7.54 14.52 9.39
CA VAL A 321 6.74 13.56 8.63
C VAL A 321 5.77 14.28 7.69
N PHE A 322 5.13 15.36 8.15
CA PHE A 322 4.29 16.17 7.27
C PHE A 322 5.09 16.78 6.11
N ALA A 323 6.30 17.28 6.39
CA ALA A 323 7.21 17.78 5.37
C ALA A 323 7.67 16.68 4.40
N SER A 324 7.91 15.45 4.89
CA SER A 324 8.31 14.33 4.05
C SER A 324 7.20 13.95 3.07
N TRP A 325 5.93 13.93 3.50
CA TRP A 325 4.79 13.74 2.61
C TRP A 325 4.68 14.83 1.56
N TYR A 326 4.86 16.09 1.94
CA TYR A 326 4.83 17.20 0.99
C TYR A 326 5.93 17.09 -0.08
N VAL A 327 7.15 16.75 0.33
CA VAL A 327 8.28 16.56 -0.61
C VAL A 327 8.07 15.33 -1.50
N ASN A 328 7.44 14.27 -0.99
CA ASN A 328 7.07 13.08 -1.75
C ASN A 328 5.81 13.30 -2.64
N GLY A 329 5.33 14.55 -2.79
CA GLY A 329 4.13 14.84 -3.60
C GLY A 329 2.87 14.13 -3.11
N GLU A 330 2.81 13.82 -1.80
CA GLU A 330 1.73 13.09 -1.13
C GLU A 330 1.55 11.63 -1.60
N TRP A 331 2.51 11.10 -2.38
CA TRP A 331 2.45 9.78 -2.99
C TRP A 331 2.17 8.65 -1.99
N THR A 332 2.99 8.53 -0.94
CA THR A 332 2.86 7.48 0.09
C THR A 332 1.47 7.49 0.74
N LEU A 333 0.89 8.67 0.93
CA LEU A 333 -0.44 8.83 1.52
C LEU A 333 -1.54 8.39 0.55
N LEU A 334 -1.43 8.84 -0.70
CA LEU A 334 -2.39 8.55 -1.75
C LEU A 334 -2.37 7.05 -2.11
N GLU A 335 -1.19 6.48 -2.24
CA GLU A 335 -0.96 5.06 -2.50
C GLU A 335 -1.60 4.19 -1.41
N PHE A 336 -1.44 4.57 -0.13
CA PHE A 336 -2.12 3.90 0.98
C PHE A 336 -3.65 4.02 0.91
N CYS A 337 -4.17 5.20 0.57
CA CYS A 337 -5.62 5.39 0.41
C CYS A 337 -6.15 4.50 -0.72
N ILE A 338 -5.50 4.49 -1.88
CA ILE A 338 -5.88 3.69 -3.04
C ILE A 338 -5.79 2.19 -2.74
N SER A 339 -4.72 1.75 -2.06
CA SER A 339 -4.56 0.35 -1.65
C SER A 339 -5.68 -0.11 -0.72
N ASN A 340 -5.99 0.65 0.33
CA ASN A 340 -7.12 0.32 1.22
C ASN A 340 -8.47 0.34 0.50
N ALA A 341 -8.66 1.27 -0.45
CA ALA A 341 -9.89 1.36 -1.22
C ALA A 341 -10.10 0.11 -2.09
N ASN A 342 -9.03 -0.32 -2.77
CA ASN A 342 -9.04 -1.50 -3.61
C ASN A 342 -9.20 -2.80 -2.82
N ASP A 343 -8.64 -2.89 -1.61
CA ASP A 343 -8.91 -4.01 -0.69
C ASP A 343 -10.37 -4.04 -0.22
N LEU A 344 -11.01 -2.88 -0.06
CA LEU A 344 -12.42 -2.81 0.34
C LEU A 344 -13.37 -3.21 -0.79
N THR A 345 -13.07 -2.82 -2.02
CA THR A 345 -13.88 -3.10 -3.22
C THR A 345 -13.51 -4.41 -3.91
N GLN A 346 -12.37 -5.02 -3.58
CA GLN A 346 -11.81 -6.20 -4.25
C GLN A 346 -11.62 -5.98 -5.76
N THR A 347 -11.33 -4.74 -6.18
CA THR A 347 -11.18 -4.36 -7.60
C THR A 347 -9.83 -4.76 -8.18
N GLN A 348 -8.76 -4.56 -7.41
CA GLN A 348 -7.42 -4.95 -7.80
C GLN A 348 -6.49 -5.07 -6.59
N LEU A 349 -5.40 -5.81 -6.75
CA LEU A 349 -4.31 -5.82 -5.78
C LEU A 349 -3.38 -4.64 -6.04
N VAL A 350 -3.22 -3.76 -5.05
CA VAL A 350 -2.28 -2.62 -5.05
C VAL A 350 -1.28 -2.81 -3.91
N PRO A 351 -0.10 -3.39 -4.17
CA PRO A 351 0.90 -3.67 -3.15
C PRO A 351 1.58 -2.38 -2.69
N ILE A 352 1.82 -2.24 -1.39
CA ILE A 352 2.43 -1.04 -0.80
C ILE A 352 3.48 -1.42 0.26
N HIS A 353 4.34 -0.46 0.61
CA HIS A 353 5.19 -0.57 1.79
C HIS A 353 4.45 -0.12 3.05
N SER A 354 3.62 -1.01 3.61
CA SER A 354 2.74 -0.73 4.76
C SER A 354 3.48 -0.15 5.98
N GLU A 355 4.70 -0.63 6.24
CA GLU A 355 5.51 -0.21 7.39
C GLU A 355 5.86 1.28 7.37
N ILE A 356 6.12 1.85 6.18
CA ILE A 356 6.46 3.27 6.05
C ILE A 356 5.25 4.13 6.44
N VAL A 357 4.08 3.80 5.88
CA VAL A 357 2.84 4.53 6.15
C VAL A 357 2.40 4.35 7.60
N HIS A 358 2.56 3.16 8.16
CA HIS A 358 2.27 2.89 9.57
C HIS A 358 3.13 3.77 10.48
N ALA A 359 4.43 3.82 10.26
CA ALA A 359 5.35 4.67 11.01
C ALA A 359 5.01 6.15 10.88
N ASP A 360 4.74 6.63 9.66
CA ASP A 360 4.33 8.03 9.41
C ASP A 360 3.05 8.38 10.19
N LEU A 361 2.00 7.57 10.03
CA LEU A 361 0.71 7.81 10.69
C LEU A 361 0.85 7.73 12.20
N MET A 362 1.58 6.76 12.74
CA MET A 362 1.77 6.61 14.18
C MET A 362 2.44 7.85 14.76
N VAL A 363 3.55 8.31 14.17
CA VAL A 363 4.24 9.53 14.62
C VAL A 363 3.29 10.73 14.55
N MET A 364 2.58 10.92 13.43
CA MET A 364 1.62 12.02 13.27
C MET A 364 0.50 12.01 14.32
N PHE A 365 -0.12 10.86 14.58
CA PHE A 365 -1.22 10.77 15.55
C PHE A 365 -0.74 10.91 16.99
N LEU A 366 0.41 10.34 17.36
CA LEU A 366 1.01 10.58 18.68
C LEU A 366 1.35 12.06 18.88
N SER A 367 1.82 12.75 17.83
CA SER A 367 2.01 14.20 17.88
C SER A 367 0.69 14.93 18.10
N LEU A 368 -0.38 14.58 17.37
CA LEU A 368 -1.70 15.17 17.58
C LEU A 368 -2.23 14.91 18.99
N PHE A 369 -1.98 13.74 19.57
CA PHE A 369 -2.37 13.41 20.94
C PHE A 369 -1.63 14.31 21.94
N GLY A 370 -0.33 14.54 21.72
CA GLY A 370 0.45 15.50 22.49
C GLY A 370 -0.15 16.91 22.45
N VAL A 371 -0.55 17.40 21.26
CA VAL A 371 -1.23 18.70 21.10
C VAL A 371 -2.55 18.74 21.87
N VAL A 372 -3.38 17.72 21.73
CA VAL A 372 -4.68 17.63 22.43
C VAL A 372 -4.46 17.66 23.94
N GLY A 373 -3.53 16.87 24.46
CA GLY A 373 -3.19 16.86 25.89
C GLY A 373 -2.71 18.23 26.37
N HIS A 374 -1.89 18.91 25.58
CA HIS A 374 -1.40 20.25 25.91
C HIS A 374 -2.54 21.28 25.97
N ILE A 375 -3.39 21.35 24.93
CA ILE A 375 -4.51 22.29 24.85
C ILE A 375 -5.52 22.04 25.98
N THR A 376 -5.84 20.77 26.23
CA THR A 376 -6.82 20.38 27.24
C THR A 376 -6.24 20.39 28.65
N LYS A 377 -4.94 20.63 28.81
CA LYS A 377 -4.22 20.54 30.08
C LYS A 377 -4.46 19.19 30.76
N GLU A 378 -4.29 18.12 30.00
CA GLU A 378 -4.37 16.73 30.47
C GLU A 378 -3.11 15.94 30.10
N ARG A 379 -2.83 14.91 30.90
CA ARG A 379 -1.81 13.90 30.59
C ARG A 379 -2.50 12.74 29.89
N ILE A 380 -2.03 12.40 28.69
CA ILE A 380 -2.48 11.23 27.94
C ILE A 380 -1.37 10.21 28.03
N ASP A 381 -1.67 9.03 28.57
CA ASP A 381 -0.67 7.97 28.66
C ASP A 381 -0.26 7.52 27.25
N PRO A 382 1.04 7.53 26.91
CA PRO A 382 1.54 7.10 25.60
C PRO A 382 1.10 5.68 25.24
N THR A 383 1.03 4.77 26.20
CA THR A 383 0.60 3.38 26.00
C THR A 383 -0.84 3.32 25.54
N VAL A 384 -1.72 4.15 26.12
CA VAL A 384 -3.11 4.27 25.68
C VAL A 384 -3.17 4.84 24.26
N GLY A 385 -2.34 5.84 23.96
CA GLY A 385 -2.25 6.41 22.63
C GLY A 385 -1.85 5.39 21.56
N VAL A 386 -0.73 4.68 21.78
CA VAL A 386 -0.25 3.62 20.88
C VAL A 386 -1.29 2.51 20.76
N PHE A 387 -1.83 2.02 21.88
CA PHE A 387 -2.85 0.97 21.85
C PHE A 387 -4.09 1.37 21.03
N LEU A 388 -4.62 2.58 21.25
CA LEU A 388 -5.77 3.09 20.48
C LEU A 388 -5.44 3.21 19.00
N PHE A 389 -4.24 3.70 18.66
CA PHE A 389 -3.80 3.80 17.28
C PHE A 389 -3.75 2.42 16.61
N GLU A 390 -3.07 1.44 17.21
CA GLU A 390 -2.94 0.09 16.64
C GLU A 390 -4.30 -0.58 16.46
N VAL A 391 -5.15 -0.55 17.50
CA VAL A 391 -6.50 -1.15 17.43
C VAL A 391 -7.31 -0.56 16.28
N ILE A 392 -7.29 0.76 16.09
CA ILE A 392 -8.05 1.41 15.02
C ILE A 392 -7.37 1.24 13.65
N HIS A 393 -6.04 1.25 13.60
CA HIS A 393 -5.29 1.05 12.36
C HIS A 393 -5.50 -0.36 11.81
N ASP A 394 -5.43 -1.38 12.66
CA ASP A 394 -5.64 -2.77 12.27
C ASP A 394 -7.11 -3.04 11.88
N ASN A 395 -8.05 -2.41 12.57
CA ASN A 395 -9.48 -2.54 12.27
C ASN A 395 -9.99 -1.50 11.25
N ARG A 396 -9.10 -0.79 10.53
CA ARG A 396 -9.48 0.29 9.61
C ARG A 396 -10.49 -0.12 8.55
N GLN A 397 -10.35 -1.31 7.97
CA GLN A 397 -11.24 -1.79 6.91
C GLN A 397 -12.64 -2.13 7.45
N PRO A 398 -12.81 -2.95 8.51
CA PRO A 398 -14.10 -3.14 9.17
C PRO A 398 -14.78 -1.81 9.55
N ILE A 399 -14.03 -0.85 10.09
CA ILE A 399 -14.56 0.45 10.48
C ILE A 399 -15.15 1.21 9.29
N VAL A 400 -14.48 1.21 8.13
CA VAL A 400 -15.03 1.83 6.91
C VAL A 400 -16.31 1.11 6.45
N LYS A 401 -16.34 -0.23 6.53
CA LYS A 401 -17.53 -1.03 6.16
C LYS A 401 -18.75 -0.73 7.04
N MET A 402 -18.55 -0.32 8.30
CA MET A 402 -19.63 0.09 9.20
C MET A 402 -20.31 1.42 8.80
N ALA A 403 -19.69 2.21 7.91
CA ALA A 403 -20.21 3.50 7.45
C ALA A 403 -20.52 3.46 5.94
N PRO A 404 -21.76 3.11 5.53
CA PRO A 404 -22.10 2.90 4.11
C PRO A 404 -21.83 4.10 3.21
N ALA A 405 -21.99 5.33 3.72
CA ALA A 405 -21.70 6.55 2.96
C ALA A 405 -20.20 6.67 2.63
N VAL A 406 -19.33 6.37 3.61
CA VAL A 406 -17.87 6.40 3.45
C VAL A 406 -17.43 5.29 2.49
N LEU A 407 -17.94 4.06 2.70
CA LEU A 407 -17.67 2.93 1.83
C LEU A 407 -18.05 3.23 0.38
N ARG A 408 -19.21 3.88 0.15
CA ARG A 408 -19.63 4.29 -1.19
C ARG A 408 -18.65 5.28 -1.82
N THR A 409 -18.25 6.33 -1.10
CA THR A 409 -17.28 7.32 -1.62
C THR A 409 -15.95 6.67 -1.98
N VAL A 410 -15.39 5.86 -1.08
CA VAL A 410 -14.14 5.13 -1.31
C VAL A 410 -14.28 4.18 -2.50
N GLY A 411 -15.39 3.44 -2.58
CA GLY A 411 -15.62 2.48 -3.65
C GLY A 411 -15.86 3.12 -5.01
N THR A 412 -16.55 4.27 -5.07
CA THR A 412 -16.72 5.03 -6.31
C THR A 412 -15.39 5.49 -6.87
N TYR A 413 -14.49 6.01 -6.03
CA TYR A 413 -13.16 6.41 -6.47
C TYR A 413 -12.34 5.20 -6.95
N SER A 414 -12.33 4.11 -6.19
CA SER A 414 -11.60 2.88 -6.55
C SER A 414 -12.04 2.30 -7.90
N ASN A 415 -13.35 2.24 -8.14
CA ASN A 415 -13.90 1.76 -9.41
C ASN A 415 -13.56 2.69 -10.59
N MET A 416 -13.59 4.01 -10.35
CA MET A 416 -13.22 5.00 -11.35
C MET A 416 -11.72 4.92 -11.68
N GLU A 417 -10.86 4.87 -10.67
CA GLU A 417 -9.41 4.77 -10.80
C GLU A 417 -9.03 3.50 -11.58
N TYR A 418 -9.59 2.35 -11.20
CA TYR A 418 -9.37 1.08 -11.90
C TYR A 418 -9.62 1.19 -13.42
N ARG A 419 -10.72 1.85 -13.81
CA ARG A 419 -11.11 2.02 -15.22
C ARG A 419 -10.41 3.18 -15.93
N ARG A 420 -9.68 4.03 -15.21
CA ARG A 420 -9.07 5.24 -15.79
C ARG A 420 -7.98 4.93 -16.82
N GLY A 421 -7.30 3.79 -16.65
CA GLY A 421 -6.31 3.29 -17.60
C GLY A 421 -6.87 2.84 -18.96
N ILE A 422 -8.19 2.77 -19.14
CA ILE A 422 -8.80 2.46 -20.45
C ILE A 422 -8.57 3.64 -21.38
N ALA A 423 -7.86 3.42 -22.48
CA ALA A 423 -7.54 4.45 -23.45
C ALA A 423 -8.81 5.11 -24.00
N ALA A 424 -8.84 6.44 -23.92
CA ALA A 424 -9.86 7.23 -24.59
C ALA A 424 -9.60 7.20 -26.10
N VAL A 425 -10.64 6.91 -26.88
CA VAL A 425 -10.57 6.82 -28.35
C VAL A 425 -11.58 7.75 -28.98
N THR A 426 -11.17 8.41 -30.07
CA THR A 426 -12.07 9.19 -30.94
C THR A 426 -13.06 8.28 -31.67
N ALA A 427 -14.11 8.85 -32.28
CA ALA A 427 -15.06 8.08 -33.09
C ALA A 427 -14.35 7.32 -34.23
N LEU A 428 -13.40 7.99 -34.92
CA LEU A 428 -12.61 7.39 -35.98
C LEU A 428 -11.74 6.22 -35.48
N GLN A 429 -11.12 6.35 -34.31
CA GLN A 429 -10.35 5.24 -33.72
C GLN A 429 -11.23 4.06 -33.29
N ARG A 430 -12.47 4.33 -32.84
CA ARG A 430 -13.45 3.28 -32.53
C ARG A 430 -13.88 2.50 -33.77
N GLU A 431 -13.92 3.14 -34.94
CA GLU A 431 -14.15 2.47 -36.22
C GLU A 431 -12.95 1.58 -36.65
N MET A 432 -11.74 1.85 -36.16
CA MET A 432 -10.56 1.03 -36.46
C MET A 432 -10.56 -0.29 -35.68
N SER A 433 -10.88 -0.25 -34.39
CA SER A 433 -10.92 -1.42 -33.52
C SER A 433 -11.99 -1.24 -32.45
N PRO A 434 -12.86 -2.23 -32.23
CA PRO A 434 -13.80 -2.22 -31.11
C PRO A 434 -13.08 -2.50 -29.77
N MET A 435 -11.95 -3.22 -29.80
CA MET A 435 -11.11 -3.44 -28.61
C MET A 435 -10.26 -2.21 -28.29
N ARG A 436 -10.01 -1.96 -27.00
CA ARG A 436 -9.24 -0.81 -26.50
C ARG A 436 -8.05 -1.23 -25.67
N LEU A 437 -6.97 -0.47 -25.78
CA LEU A 437 -5.85 -0.57 -24.85
C LEU A 437 -6.33 -0.19 -23.45
N TRP A 438 -5.97 -0.97 -22.45
CA TRP A 438 -6.15 -0.62 -21.05
C TRP A 438 -4.84 -0.81 -20.32
N THR A 439 -4.18 0.32 -20.08
CA THR A 439 -2.80 0.46 -19.64
C THR A 439 -2.73 1.23 -18.31
N THR A 440 -1.54 1.70 -17.95
CA THR A 440 -1.26 2.55 -16.79
C THR A 440 -1.78 3.98 -16.97
N ASP A 441 -2.18 4.60 -15.87
CA ASP A 441 -2.72 5.97 -15.89
C ASP A 441 -1.91 6.95 -15.03
N LYS A 442 -1.90 8.22 -15.45
CA LYS A 442 -1.31 9.31 -14.68
C LYS A 442 -2.32 9.88 -13.69
N LEU A 443 -1.95 9.89 -12.41
CA LEU A 443 -2.69 10.64 -11.39
C LEU A 443 -2.51 12.14 -11.63
N THR A 444 -3.55 12.77 -12.18
CA THR A 444 -3.55 14.20 -12.53
C THR A 444 -4.08 15.10 -11.41
N SER A 445 -5.00 14.60 -10.58
CA SER A 445 -5.52 15.30 -9.41
C SER A 445 -5.88 14.33 -8.28
N VAL A 446 -5.65 14.78 -7.06
CA VAL A 446 -6.07 14.10 -5.84
C VAL A 446 -7.51 14.49 -5.54
N ASP A 447 -8.38 13.50 -5.40
CA ASP A 447 -9.76 13.75 -4.97
C ASP A 447 -9.79 13.95 -3.45
N ASN A 448 -9.99 15.19 -3.03
CA ASN A 448 -10.04 15.56 -1.61
C ASN A 448 -11.15 14.82 -0.86
N GLN A 449 -12.30 14.57 -1.50
CA GLN A 449 -13.40 13.85 -0.86
C GLN A 449 -13.01 12.39 -0.62
N PHE A 450 -12.32 11.77 -1.56
CA PHE A 450 -11.76 10.43 -1.42
C PHE A 450 -10.73 10.34 -0.29
N VAL A 451 -9.78 11.27 -0.23
CA VAL A 451 -8.74 11.28 0.82
C VAL A 451 -9.38 11.44 2.20
N VAL A 452 -10.30 12.41 2.35
CA VAL A 452 -11.04 12.61 3.61
C VAL A 452 -11.82 11.35 4.00
N ALA A 453 -12.53 10.72 3.06
CA ALA A 453 -13.27 9.49 3.33
C ALA A 453 -12.34 8.33 3.75
N SER A 454 -11.17 8.20 3.12
CA SER A 454 -10.17 7.17 3.44
C SER A 454 -9.58 7.33 4.85
N PHE A 455 -9.60 8.54 5.38
CA PHE A 455 -9.16 8.86 6.75
C PHE A 455 -10.23 8.67 7.82
N TYR A 456 -11.44 8.21 7.47
CA TYR A 456 -12.54 8.03 8.42
C TYR A 456 -12.19 7.27 9.71
N PRO A 457 -11.47 6.12 9.68
CA PRO A 457 -11.08 5.45 10.93
C PRO A 457 -10.22 6.33 11.84
N LYS A 458 -9.41 7.22 11.27
CA LYS A 458 -8.52 8.10 12.00
C LYS A 458 -9.28 9.27 12.63
N TYR A 459 -10.41 9.68 12.06
CA TYR A 459 -11.32 10.60 12.74
C TYR A 459 -11.97 9.95 13.96
N ILE A 460 -12.30 8.65 13.90
CA ILE A 460 -12.77 7.89 15.07
C ILE A 460 -11.68 7.82 16.13
N LEU A 461 -10.41 7.63 15.74
CA LEU A 461 -9.28 7.69 16.68
C LEU A 461 -9.20 9.04 17.42
N MET A 462 -9.28 10.16 16.70
CA MET A 462 -9.29 11.47 17.34
C MET A 462 -10.54 11.70 18.21
N GLY A 463 -11.72 11.24 17.76
CA GLY A 463 -12.97 11.35 18.51
C GLY A 463 -12.94 10.54 19.81
N THR A 464 -12.41 9.31 19.78
CA THR A 464 -12.26 8.45 20.96
C THR A 464 -11.26 9.03 21.96
N LEU A 465 -10.16 9.62 21.49
CA LEU A 465 -9.24 10.35 22.37
C LEU A 465 -9.93 11.55 23.04
N MET A 466 -10.66 12.37 22.28
CA MET A 466 -11.35 13.52 22.84
C MET A 466 -12.39 13.10 23.89
N LEU A 467 -13.13 12.00 23.63
CA LEU A 467 -14.05 11.42 24.60
C LEU A 467 -13.33 10.96 25.87
N PHE A 468 -12.19 10.27 25.72
CA PHE A 468 -11.34 9.86 26.85
C PHE A 468 -10.92 11.04 27.72
N VAL A 469 -10.48 12.14 27.10
CA VAL A 469 -10.09 13.38 27.79
C VAL A 469 -11.29 14.00 28.54
N VAL A 470 -12.46 14.05 27.92
CA VAL A 470 -13.69 14.59 28.54
C VAL A 470 -14.09 13.75 29.76
N VAL A 471 -14.13 12.41 29.62
CA VAL A 471 -14.47 11.50 30.71
C VAL A 471 -13.48 11.66 31.87
N ARG A 472 -12.18 11.75 31.57
CA ARG A 472 -11.14 11.96 32.59
C ARG A 472 -11.31 13.27 33.34
N LYS A 473 -11.68 14.36 32.65
CA LYS A 473 -11.99 15.65 33.29
C LYS A 473 -13.22 15.57 34.19
N ILE A 474 -14.28 14.90 33.75
CA ILE A 474 -15.47 14.69 34.58
C ILE A 474 -15.11 13.87 35.82
N TYR A 475 -14.33 12.79 35.65
CA TYR A 475 -13.88 11.96 36.76
C TYR A 475 -13.06 12.76 37.78
N LYS A 476 -12.07 13.54 37.35
CA LYS A 476 -11.27 14.41 38.24
C LYS A 476 -12.10 15.47 38.96
N ARG A 477 -13.19 15.93 38.35
CA ARG A 477 -14.12 16.89 38.98
C ARG A 477 -14.97 16.24 40.07
N LEU A 478 -15.35 14.97 39.89
CA LEU A 478 -16.13 14.21 40.87
C LEU A 478 -15.25 13.65 41.99
N TYR A 479 -14.00 13.29 41.68
CA TYR A 479 -13.02 12.74 42.61
C TYR A 479 -11.73 13.58 42.58
N PRO A 480 -11.73 14.78 43.19
CA PRO A 480 -10.54 15.61 43.24
C PRO A 480 -9.42 14.92 44.03
N ASP A 481 -8.18 15.07 43.56
CA ASP A 481 -7.00 14.57 44.26
C ASP A 481 -6.96 15.14 45.68
N ARG A 482 -6.70 14.27 46.67
CA ARG A 482 -6.54 14.70 48.07
C ARG A 482 -5.31 15.61 48.15
N LEU A 483 -5.54 16.92 48.23
CA LEU A 483 -4.49 17.88 48.59
C LEU A 483 -3.88 17.42 49.92
N ALA A 484 -2.56 17.27 49.94
CA ALA A 484 -1.78 17.02 51.14
C ALA A 484 -2.12 18.08 52.22
N PRO A 485 -2.01 17.73 53.52
CA PRO A 485 -2.53 18.55 54.62
C PRO A 485 -2.04 20.00 54.50
N SER A 486 -3.02 20.88 54.41
CA SER A 486 -2.85 22.32 54.44
C SER A 486 -1.90 22.73 55.58
N ILE A 487 -0.86 23.51 55.25
CA ILE A 487 -0.04 24.26 56.21
C ILE A 487 -0.89 25.44 56.74
N THR A 488 -2.08 25.15 57.26
CA THR A 488 -2.97 26.12 57.90
C THR A 488 -2.83 25.97 59.40
N ASP A 489 -1.65 26.27 59.93
CA ASP A 489 -1.58 26.56 61.37
C ASP A 489 -0.58 27.64 61.78
N ARG A 490 0.23 28.23 60.89
CA ARG A 490 1.05 29.40 61.27
C ARG A 490 1.29 30.37 60.13
N SER A 491 0.48 31.44 60.10
CA SER A 491 0.85 32.86 59.95
C SER A 491 -0.23 33.62 59.18
N VAL A 492 -1.01 34.43 59.92
CA VAL A 492 -1.89 35.46 59.37
C VAL A 492 -0.99 36.62 58.90
N ASP A 493 -1.40 37.26 57.81
CA ASP A 493 -0.74 38.37 57.08
C ASP A 493 0.35 38.00 56.07
N ARG A 494 -0.09 37.63 54.86
CA ARG A 494 0.71 37.67 53.63
C ARG A 494 -0.13 38.20 52.45
N SER A 495 0.50 39.06 51.64
CA SER A 495 -0.15 39.80 50.54
C SER A 495 -0.69 38.88 49.44
N THR A 496 -1.63 39.37 48.61
CA THR A 496 -2.23 38.62 47.49
C THR A 496 -1.19 38.14 46.46
N ASN A 497 -0.13 38.90 46.23
CA ASN A 497 1.01 38.50 45.40
C ASN A 497 1.81 37.35 46.03
N GLU A 498 1.90 37.32 47.35
CA GLU A 498 2.60 36.27 48.09
C GLU A 498 1.77 34.99 48.17
N ARG A 499 0.42 35.08 48.20
CA ARG A 499 -0.48 33.93 48.01
C ARG A 499 -0.40 33.36 46.58
N ALA A 500 -0.32 34.20 45.56
CA ALA A 500 -0.14 33.76 44.17
C ALA A 500 1.26 33.14 43.97
N ALA A 501 2.30 33.74 44.54
CA ALA A 501 3.66 33.20 44.52
C ALA A 501 3.78 31.91 45.34
N ILE A 502 3.11 31.77 46.48
CA ILE A 502 3.04 30.53 47.28
C ILE A 502 2.17 29.47 46.60
N ALA A 503 1.12 29.84 45.87
CA ALA A 503 0.34 28.91 45.05
C ALA A 503 1.17 28.39 43.85
N GLN A 504 2.02 29.23 43.26
CA GLN A 504 2.96 28.83 42.22
C GLN A 504 4.14 28.01 42.78
N LYS A 505 4.69 28.41 43.94
CA LYS A 505 5.80 27.75 44.66
C LYS A 505 5.38 26.50 45.42
N GLY A 506 4.10 26.35 45.76
CA GLY A 506 3.51 25.13 46.30
C GLY A 506 3.21 24.08 45.22
N ASN A 507 3.11 24.53 43.96
CA ASN A 507 2.91 23.66 42.81
C ASN A 507 4.21 23.13 42.20
N LEU A 508 5.36 23.81 42.39
CA LEU A 508 6.66 23.45 41.82
C LEU A 508 7.66 22.97 42.90
N THR A 509 8.56 22.05 42.55
CA THR A 509 9.72 21.63 43.38
C THR A 509 10.86 22.65 43.23
N ASN A 510 11.81 22.74 44.17
CA ASN A 510 12.93 23.68 43.96
C ASN A 510 13.83 23.22 42.81
N PHE A 511 13.88 21.92 42.53
CA PHE A 511 14.45 21.32 41.32
C PHE A 511 13.89 21.96 40.04
N GLU A 512 12.57 22.06 39.90
CA GLU A 512 11.90 22.67 38.73
C GLU A 512 12.19 24.17 38.64
N ILE A 513 12.25 24.86 39.79
CA ILE A 513 12.59 26.29 39.85
C ILE A 513 14.06 26.52 39.47
N SER A 514 14.97 25.63 39.87
CA SER A 514 16.41 25.77 39.64
C SER A 514 16.83 25.43 38.20
N THR A 515 16.17 24.46 37.56
CA THR A 515 16.46 24.06 36.18
C THR A 515 15.68 24.88 35.15
N GLY A 516 14.67 25.64 35.58
CA GLY A 516 13.73 26.32 34.67
C GLY A 516 12.85 25.35 33.88
N ALA A 517 12.98 24.05 34.13
CA ALA A 517 12.13 23.01 33.57
C ALA A 517 10.82 23.00 34.36
N GLU A 518 10.04 24.08 34.29
CA GLU A 518 8.62 24.09 34.71
C GLU A 518 7.91 22.99 33.95
N LEU A 519 7.98 21.74 34.44
CA LEU A 519 7.54 20.50 33.80
C LEU A 519 7.17 20.72 32.33
N GLN A 520 8.17 20.76 31.43
CA GLN A 520 7.92 20.62 29.98
C GLN A 520 6.99 19.41 29.71
N ALA A 521 6.93 18.47 30.67
CA ALA A 521 6.04 17.33 30.79
C ALA A 521 4.88 17.48 31.81
N ARG A 522 4.16 18.61 31.87
CA ARG A 522 2.96 18.73 32.73
C ARG A 522 1.72 18.12 32.10
N TYR A 523 1.54 18.39 30.81
CA TYR A 523 0.39 18.01 29.98
C TYR A 523 0.88 17.59 28.60
N GLY A 524 0.10 16.79 27.87
CA GLY A 524 0.51 16.18 26.62
C GLY A 524 0.62 14.65 26.73
N LEU A 525 1.45 14.04 25.88
CA LEU A 525 1.59 12.58 25.79
C LEU A 525 2.65 12.09 26.78
N ILE A 526 2.27 11.92 28.04
CA ILE A 526 3.15 11.58 29.17
C ILE A 526 2.40 10.62 30.10
N SER A 527 3.09 9.61 30.62
CA SER A 527 2.50 8.64 31.54
C SER A 527 2.06 9.25 32.88
N ASP A 528 1.08 8.61 33.50
CA ASP A 528 0.43 9.10 34.72
C ASP A 528 1.17 8.63 35.99
N TYR A 529 2.29 9.28 36.32
CA TYR A 529 3.07 8.99 37.53
C TYR A 529 3.03 10.11 38.58
N LYS A 530 3.29 9.74 39.84
CA LYS A 530 3.49 10.68 40.95
C LYS A 530 4.89 11.28 40.86
N ASN A 531 5.00 12.45 40.22
CA ASN A 531 6.30 13.08 39.95
C ASN A 531 6.96 13.69 41.20
N TYR A 532 6.32 13.67 42.37
CA TYR A 532 6.83 14.29 43.59
C TYR A 532 6.63 13.43 44.83
N VAL A 533 7.52 13.62 45.81
CA VAL A 533 7.43 13.00 47.15
C VAL A 533 7.49 14.11 48.20
N PHE A 534 6.71 13.96 49.27
CA PHE A 534 6.78 14.86 50.42
C PHE A 534 7.71 14.29 51.49
N PHE A 535 8.76 15.03 51.84
CA PHE A 535 9.57 14.76 53.02
C PHE A 535 9.44 15.93 53.99
N LYS A 536 8.98 15.65 55.22
CA LYS A 536 8.86 16.64 56.31
C LYS A 536 8.12 17.93 55.89
N GLY A 537 7.07 17.81 55.06
CA GLY A 537 6.26 18.94 54.60
C GLY A 537 6.82 19.72 53.40
N LEU A 538 8.00 19.36 52.90
CA LEU A 538 8.60 19.94 51.69
C LEU A 538 8.41 19.00 50.50
N LYS A 539 8.16 19.57 49.32
CA LYS A 539 7.91 18.85 48.06
C LYS A 539 9.24 18.64 47.31
N PHE A 540 9.62 17.39 47.11
CA PHE A 540 10.80 16.97 46.35
C PHE A 540 10.38 16.34 45.02
N ALA A 541 11.22 16.46 44.00
CA ALA A 541 11.08 15.69 42.77
C ALA A 541 11.42 14.23 43.06
N SER A 542 10.49 13.33 42.76
CA SER A 542 10.75 11.88 42.77
C SER A 542 11.78 11.51 41.69
N PRO A 543 12.40 10.32 41.74
CA PRO A 543 13.26 9.85 40.64
C PRO A 543 12.55 9.87 39.28
N ASP A 544 11.27 9.48 39.24
CA ASP A 544 10.41 9.61 38.05
C ASP A 544 10.20 11.07 37.65
N GLY A 545 10.04 11.98 38.62
CA GLY A 545 9.91 13.40 38.37
C GLY A 545 11.16 14.01 37.73
N VAL A 546 12.35 13.59 38.16
CA VAL A 546 13.63 14.04 37.59
C VAL A 546 13.79 13.48 36.17
N TYR A 547 13.57 12.18 35.99
CA TYR A 547 13.71 11.51 34.70
C TYR A 547 12.67 11.97 33.66
N CYS A 548 11.39 12.05 34.03
CA CYS A 548 10.31 12.55 33.16
C CYS A 548 10.40 14.05 32.89
N SER A 549 11.18 14.81 33.67
CA SER A 549 11.51 16.21 33.33
C SER A 549 12.67 16.30 32.33
N GLY A 550 13.20 15.17 31.87
CA GLY A 550 14.25 15.10 30.87
C GLY A 550 15.66 15.20 31.44
N TYR A 551 15.89 14.85 32.71
CA TYR A 551 17.20 14.95 33.35
C TYR A 551 17.68 13.65 33.97
N VAL A 552 18.99 13.49 34.05
CA VAL A 552 19.69 12.41 34.76
C VAL A 552 20.84 12.96 35.60
N VAL A 553 21.22 12.24 36.65
CA VAL A 553 22.37 12.59 37.49
C VAL A 553 23.58 11.77 37.04
N VAL A 554 24.63 12.46 36.60
CA VAL A 554 25.91 11.90 36.20
C VAL A 554 26.84 11.87 37.42
N ASN A 555 27.29 10.66 37.80
CA ASN A 555 28.22 10.39 38.89
C ASN A 555 27.85 11.07 40.24
N GLY A 556 26.55 11.24 40.50
CA GLY A 556 26.05 11.89 41.73
C GLY A 556 26.38 13.39 41.87
N LYS A 557 27.02 14.02 40.88
CA LYS A 557 27.59 15.38 40.98
C LYS A 557 27.00 16.37 40.00
N PHE A 558 26.56 15.90 38.83
CA PHE A 558 26.05 16.78 37.78
C PHE A 558 24.68 16.31 37.34
N LEU A 559 23.75 17.24 37.18
CA LEU A 559 22.47 17.03 36.55
C LEU A 559 22.57 17.47 35.09
N VAL A 560 22.24 16.57 34.18
CA VAL A 560 22.38 16.76 32.73
C VAL A 560 21.07 16.39 32.05
N ALA A 561 20.71 17.13 31.00
CA ALA A 561 19.54 16.79 30.20
C ALA A 561 19.78 15.45 29.45
N THR A 562 18.80 14.55 29.48
CA THR A 562 18.89 13.22 28.86
C THR A 562 19.14 13.31 27.36
N GLU A 563 18.55 14.30 26.69
CA GLU A 563 18.74 14.56 25.25
C GLU A 563 20.18 14.98 24.90
N ASP A 564 20.89 15.59 25.84
CA ASP A 564 22.25 16.08 25.63
C ASP A 564 23.33 15.00 25.85
N ILE A 565 22.99 13.84 26.43
CA ILE A 565 23.98 12.78 26.73
C ILE A 565 24.68 12.29 25.46
N LEU A 566 23.93 12.14 24.35
CA LEU A 566 24.51 11.76 23.06
C LEU A 566 25.50 12.81 22.57
N THR A 567 25.09 14.09 22.64
CA THR A 567 25.92 15.23 22.25
C THR A 567 27.18 15.30 23.11
N ILE A 568 27.08 15.09 24.42
CA ILE A 568 28.23 15.07 25.34
C ILE A 568 29.18 13.92 24.99
N ALA A 569 28.65 12.72 24.72
CA ALA A 569 29.46 11.58 24.31
C ALA A 569 30.20 11.86 22.98
N MET A 570 29.54 12.52 22.02
CA MET A 570 30.17 12.95 20.77
C MET A 570 31.23 14.04 20.97
N VAL A 571 30.95 15.07 21.77
CA VAL A 571 31.93 16.12 22.14
C VAL A 571 33.16 15.50 22.83
N LYS A 572 32.95 14.47 23.65
CA LYS A 572 34.04 13.71 24.29
C LYS A 572 34.82 12.86 23.28
N ALA A 573 34.15 12.19 22.34
CA ALA A 573 34.81 11.36 21.34
C ALA A 573 35.64 12.19 20.34
N VAL A 574 35.08 13.29 19.85
CA VAL A 574 35.69 14.15 18.81
C VAL A 574 36.62 15.21 19.41
N GLN A 575 36.64 15.36 20.74
CA GLN A 575 37.45 16.35 21.47
C GLN A 575 37.19 17.81 21.02
N THR A 576 36.03 18.06 20.40
CA THR A 576 35.65 19.36 19.83
C THR A 576 34.24 19.73 20.27
N ARG A 577 34.05 20.98 20.69
CA ARG A 577 32.73 21.51 21.05
C ARG A 577 32.05 22.08 19.82
N PHE A 578 31.11 21.34 19.25
CA PHE A 578 30.29 21.79 18.10
C PHE A 578 28.89 22.28 18.52
N ILE A 579 28.41 21.94 19.72
CA ILE A 579 27.14 22.42 20.31
C ILE A 579 27.38 22.84 21.77
N ASN A 580 26.67 23.89 22.21
CA ASN A 580 26.68 24.34 23.60
C ASN A 580 25.71 23.49 24.42
N VAL A 581 26.26 22.69 25.33
CA VAL A 581 25.50 21.86 26.27
C VAL A 581 25.74 22.36 27.69
N TYR A 582 24.72 22.35 28.54
CA TYR A 582 24.79 22.83 29.92
C TYR A 582 24.52 21.70 30.93
N ALA A 583 25.19 21.76 32.08
CA ALA A 583 25.01 20.85 33.20
C ALA A 583 24.87 21.65 34.51
N TYR A 584 24.06 21.18 35.44
CA TYR A 584 23.89 21.79 36.76
C TYR A 584 24.66 20.99 37.82
N GLU A 585 25.29 21.66 38.77
CA GLU A 585 25.94 20.97 39.89
C GLU A 585 24.90 20.53 40.93
N VAL A 586 25.06 19.31 41.44
CA VAL A 586 24.20 18.69 42.45
C VAL A 586 24.99 18.55 43.74
N ASP A 587 24.48 19.16 44.81
CA ASP A 587 25.03 19.02 46.16
C ASP A 587 24.02 18.29 47.06
N GLY A 588 24.27 17.01 47.29
CA GLY A 588 23.37 16.11 48.00
C GLY A 588 22.01 15.99 47.30
N TYR A 589 20.99 16.61 47.88
CA TYR A 589 19.63 16.65 47.33
C TYR A 589 19.33 17.96 46.60
N THR A 590 20.22 18.96 46.59
CA THR A 590 19.93 20.30 46.06
C THR A 590 20.60 20.54 44.72
N VAL A 591 19.86 21.13 43.78
CA VAL A 591 20.38 21.53 42.46
C VAL A 591 20.74 23.01 42.45
N GLN A 592 21.98 23.32 42.07
CA GLN A 592 22.43 24.70 41.93
C GLN A 592 21.71 25.38 40.76
N ARG A 593 21.42 26.69 40.91
CA ARG A 593 20.71 27.48 39.89
C ARG A 593 21.56 27.90 38.71
N THR A 594 22.89 27.83 38.84
CA THR A 594 23.83 28.27 37.81
C THR A 594 24.23 27.08 36.94
N ALA A 595 23.81 27.11 35.67
CA ALA A 595 24.22 26.11 34.69
C ALA A 595 25.67 26.32 34.26
N ARG A 596 26.43 25.24 34.15
CA ARG A 596 27.82 25.22 33.69
C ARG A 596 27.90 24.66 32.28
N LEU A 597 28.68 25.30 31.42
CA LEU A 597 28.92 24.83 30.06
C LEU A 597 29.80 23.57 30.05
N VAL A 598 29.42 22.58 29.24
CA VAL A 598 30.14 21.31 29.08
C VAL A 598 31.26 21.44 28.05
N TYR A 599 32.46 20.99 28.42
CA TYR A 599 33.66 20.92 27.60
C TYR A 599 34.08 19.45 27.41
N PRO A 600 34.95 19.11 26.43
CA PRO A 600 35.45 17.75 26.24
C PRO A 600 36.10 17.12 27.48
N ASN A 601 36.58 17.94 28.41
CA ASN A 601 37.22 17.51 29.65
C ASN A 601 36.29 17.56 30.88
N THR A 602 35.03 17.97 30.73
CA THR A 602 34.08 18.09 31.85
C THR A 602 33.66 16.73 32.39
N PHE A 603 33.45 15.74 31.51
CA PHE A 603 33.08 14.37 31.88
C PHE A 603 34.13 13.36 31.40
N SER A 604 34.43 12.37 32.23
CA SER A 604 35.16 11.16 31.81
C SER A 604 34.20 10.13 31.21
N TRP A 605 34.71 9.15 30.45
CA TRP A 605 33.90 8.03 29.99
C TRP A 605 33.29 7.25 31.16
N ASN A 606 34.01 7.16 32.27
CA ASN A 606 33.52 6.53 33.49
C ASN A 606 32.31 7.29 34.05
N ASP A 607 32.34 8.63 34.04
CA ASP A 607 31.22 9.45 34.52
C ASP A 607 29.95 9.19 33.68
N LEU A 608 30.08 9.12 32.35
CA LEU A 608 28.95 8.90 31.43
C LEU A 608 28.32 7.50 31.54
N ILE A 609 29.03 6.53 32.13
CA ILE A 609 28.52 5.17 32.39
C ILE A 609 27.93 5.07 33.82
N HIS A 610 28.17 6.05 34.68
CA HIS A 610 27.62 6.14 36.04
C HIS A 610 26.43 7.12 36.07
N LEU A 611 25.36 6.76 35.35
CA LEU A 611 24.09 7.49 35.38
C LEU A 611 23.20 6.98 36.50
N ASN A 612 22.58 7.91 37.24
CA ASN A 612 21.64 7.63 38.32
C ASN A 612 20.51 8.68 38.33
N ILE A 613 19.51 8.46 39.18
CA ILE A 613 18.31 9.25 39.38
C ILE A 613 18.02 9.32 40.87
N ASN A 614 18.49 10.40 41.50
CA ASN A 614 18.26 10.65 42.91
C ASN A 614 17.04 11.55 43.12
N ILE A 615 16.46 11.49 44.31
CA ILE A 615 15.46 12.47 44.74
C ILE A 615 16.14 13.85 44.77
N LEU A 616 15.49 14.87 44.22
CA LEU A 616 16.04 16.24 44.17
C LEU A 616 15.05 17.25 44.77
N ALA A 617 15.59 18.21 45.50
CA ALA A 617 14.89 19.22 46.28
C ALA A 617 14.58 20.46 45.47
#